data_AF-L8I007-F1
#
_entry.id   AF-L8I007-F1
#
_cell.length_a   1.000
_cell.length_b   1.000
_cell.length_c   1.000
_cell.angle_alpha   90.00
_cell.angle_beta   90.00
_cell.angle_gamma   90.00
#
_symmetry.space_group_name_H-M   'P 1'
#
loop_
_entity.id
_entity.type
_entity.pdbx_description
1 polymer ?
#
loop_
_entity_poly.entity_id
_entity_poly.type
_entity_poly.pdbx_seq_one_letter_code
_entity_poly.pdbx_strand_id
1 'polypeptide(L)'
;MLQYLLALCQITQRTMSTASYRQFEHKLPGKQKLFQKGNGIPVHLKGGIADALLYRATMILRVDGMAYAIYQLTMTSFPKKQDWLQFILPAVTWLNSFQLTVNQ
;
A
#
# COMPACT_ATOMS: atom_id res chain seq x y z
N MET A 1 54.79 8.93 27.20
CA MET A 1 53.83 9.42 26.19
C MET A 1 52.76 8.39 25.85
N LEU A 2 53.10 7.19 25.35
CA LEU A 2 52.11 6.16 24.98
C LEU A 2 51.28 5.60 26.15
N GLN A 3 51.87 5.45 27.34
CA GLN A 3 51.15 4.93 28.53
C GLN A 3 50.02 5.85 28.99
N TYR A 4 50.20 7.17 28.89
CA TYR A 4 49.16 8.14 29.22
C TYR A 4 48.00 8.09 28.22
N LEU A 5 48.29 7.88 26.93
CA LEU A 5 47.27 7.72 25.88
C LEU A 5 46.48 6.42 26.06
N LEU A 6 47.13 5.32 26.43
CA LEU A 6 46.48 4.04 26.73
C LEU A 6 45.61 4.13 27.99
N ALA A 7 46.10 4.80 29.03
CA ALA A 7 45.32 5.04 30.25
C ALA A 7 44.08 5.90 29.96
N LEU A 8 44.21 6.93 29.10
CA LEU A 8 43.09 7.76 28.69
C LEU A 8 42.05 6.96 27.88
N CYS A 9 42.50 6.13 26.94
CA CYS A 9 41.61 5.24 26.19
C CYS A 9 40.88 4.25 27.10
N GLN A 10 41.54 3.68 28.10
CA GLN A 10 40.91 2.75 29.06
C GLN A 10 39.83 3.44 29.91
N ILE A 11 40.05 4.70 30.29
CA ILE A 11 39.07 5.50 31.04
C ILE A 11 37.86 5.81 30.15
N THR A 12 38.07 6.22 28.90
CA THR A 12 36.99 6.45 27.93
C THR A 12 36.20 5.16 27.61
N GLN A 13 36.89 4.03 27.49
CA GLN A 13 36.28 2.72 27.24
C GLN A 13 35.44 2.21 28.43
N ARG A 14 35.83 2.52 29.68
CA ARG A 14 35.04 2.16 30.87
C ARG A 14 33.75 2.97 31.01
N THR A 15 33.71 4.20 30.50
CA THR A 15 32.52 5.06 30.55
C THR A 15 31.53 4.79 29.42
N MET A 16 31.96 4.14 28.34
CA MET A 16 31.07 3.62 27.29
C MET A 16 30.51 2.21 27.62
N SER A 17 30.30 1.91 28.90
CA SER A 17 29.46 0.79 29.32
C SER A 17 28.00 1.22 29.28
N THR A 18 27.47 1.34 28.07
CA THR A 18 26.04 1.54 27.81
C THR A 18 25.27 0.24 28.12
N ALA A 19 25.37 -0.24 29.35
CA ALA A 19 24.71 -1.46 29.83
C ALA A 19 23.22 -1.24 30.19
N SER A 20 22.66 -0.08 29.84
CA SER A 20 21.26 0.27 30.12
C SER A 20 20.28 -0.07 28.97
N TYR A 21 20.75 -0.55 27.80
CA TYR A 21 19.92 -0.78 26.61
C TYR A 21 19.73 -2.28 26.25
N ARG A 22 20.00 -3.21 27.17
CA ARG A 22 19.88 -4.67 26.92
C ARG A 22 18.47 -5.25 27.11
N GLN A 23 17.41 -4.43 27.08
CA GLN A 23 16.04 -4.96 27.15
C GLN A 23 15.58 -5.69 25.86
N PHE A 24 16.32 -5.54 24.75
CA PHE A 24 16.10 -6.33 23.55
C PHE A 24 17.26 -7.29 23.30
N GLU A 25 16.95 -8.59 23.30
CA GLU A 25 17.84 -9.64 22.78
C GLU A 25 18.39 -9.23 21.41
N HIS A 26 19.72 -9.28 21.26
CA HIS A 26 20.41 -8.81 20.06
C HIS A 26 20.20 -9.80 18.88
N LYS A 27 19.09 -9.63 18.16
CA LYS A 27 18.69 -10.50 17.03
C LYS A 27 19.39 -10.17 15.70
N LEU A 28 20.17 -9.09 15.65
CA LEU A 28 20.87 -8.63 14.43
C LEU A 28 21.78 -9.70 13.80
N PRO A 29 22.62 -10.45 14.54
CA PRO A 29 23.52 -11.44 13.95
C PRO A 29 22.74 -12.60 13.31
N GLY A 30 21.60 -12.98 13.90
CA GLY A 30 20.73 -14.01 13.36
C GLY A 30 20.07 -13.58 12.04
N LYS A 31 19.59 -12.35 11.97
CA LYS A 31 19.03 -11.77 10.74
C LYS A 31 20.11 -11.61 9.66
N GLN A 32 21.29 -11.11 10.04
CA GLN A 32 22.42 -10.98 9.12
C GLN A 32 22.83 -12.34 8.51
N LYS A 33 22.91 -13.39 9.33
CA LYS A 33 23.20 -14.75 8.86
C LYS A 33 22.13 -15.28 7.89
N LEU A 34 20.85 -14.97 8.14
CA LEU A 34 19.75 -15.37 7.26
C LEU A 34 19.84 -14.68 5.88
N PHE A 35 20.07 -13.37 5.85
CA PHE A 35 20.17 -12.61 4.61
C PHE A 35 21.51 -12.78 3.86
N GLN A 36 22.58 -13.19 4.55
CA GLN A 36 23.88 -13.48 3.93
C GLN A 36 24.04 -14.95 3.49
N LYS A 37 23.11 -15.84 3.85
CA LYS A 37 23.13 -17.24 3.36
C LYS A 37 23.18 -17.25 1.82
N GLY A 38 24.11 -18.00 1.24
CA GLY A 38 24.33 -18.08 -0.21
C GLY A 38 23.38 -19.04 -0.92
N ASN A 39 22.07 -18.88 -0.70
CA ASN A 39 21.02 -19.80 -1.18
C ASN A 39 20.36 -19.39 -2.51
N GLY A 40 20.87 -18.35 -3.19
CA GLY A 40 20.36 -17.90 -4.50
C GLY A 40 18.95 -17.29 -4.50
N ILE A 41 18.28 -17.23 -3.34
CA ILE A 41 16.94 -16.65 -3.20
C ILE A 41 17.04 -15.11 -3.26
N PRO A 42 16.18 -14.44 -4.06
CA PRO A 42 16.19 -12.99 -4.14
C PRO A 42 15.79 -12.34 -2.81
N VAL A 43 16.31 -11.14 -2.54
CA VAL A 43 16.18 -10.46 -1.24
C VAL A 43 14.73 -10.28 -0.78
N HIS A 44 13.79 -10.04 -1.71
CA HIS A 44 12.37 -9.82 -1.42
C HIS A 44 11.57 -11.09 -1.08
N LEU A 45 12.18 -12.28 -1.17
CA LEU A 45 11.59 -13.55 -0.72
C LEU A 45 12.42 -14.20 0.41
N LYS A 46 13.49 -13.54 0.85
CA LYS A 46 14.51 -14.14 1.72
C LYS A 46 14.07 -14.22 3.19
N GLY A 47 13.04 -13.48 3.58
CA GLY A 47 12.36 -13.59 4.88
C GLY A 47 11.38 -14.77 4.98
N GLY A 48 11.13 -15.49 3.87
CA GLY A 48 10.43 -16.78 3.88
C GLY A 48 8.98 -16.70 3.39
N ILE A 49 8.11 -17.51 3.99
CA ILE A 49 6.72 -17.72 3.51
C ILE A 49 5.88 -16.44 3.58
N ALA A 50 6.08 -15.62 4.63
CA ALA A 50 5.36 -14.35 4.79
C ALA A 50 5.63 -13.40 3.63
N ASP A 51 6.89 -13.28 3.20
CA ASP A 51 7.28 -12.45 2.07
C ASP A 51 6.65 -12.93 0.75
N ALA A 52 6.62 -14.25 0.54
CA ALA A 52 6.01 -14.84 -0.65
C ALA A 52 4.48 -14.62 -0.69
N LEU A 53 3.80 -14.76 0.45
CA LEU A 53 2.37 -14.49 0.56
C LEU A 53 2.08 -13.00 0.30
N LEU A 54 2.86 -12.11 0.93
CA LEU A 54 2.72 -10.66 0.78
C LEU A 54 2.96 -10.23 -0.67
N TYR A 55 3.97 -10.80 -1.33
CA TYR A 55 4.24 -10.56 -2.74
C TYR A 55 3.06 -10.97 -3.63
N ARG A 56 2.52 -12.18 -3.44
CA ARG A 56 1.37 -12.68 -4.21
C ARG A 56 0.13 -11.81 -3.99
N ALA A 57 -0.18 -11.48 -2.74
CA ALA A 57 -1.32 -10.62 -2.41
C ALA A 57 -1.19 -9.23 -3.04
N THR A 58 0.00 -8.64 -2.97
CA THR A 58 0.29 -7.33 -3.58
C THR A 58 0.16 -7.39 -5.10
N MET A 59 0.62 -8.47 -5.73
CA MET A 59 0.53 -8.62 -7.18
C MET A 59 -0.91 -8.77 -7.65
N ILE A 60 -1.73 -9.56 -6.95
CA ILE A 60 -3.17 -9.69 -7.22
C ILE A 60 -3.84 -8.33 -7.11
N LEU A 61 -3.67 -7.64 -5.98
CA LEU A 61 -4.27 -6.33 -5.75
C LEU A 61 -3.86 -5.30 -6.82
N ARG A 62 -2.61 -5.33 -7.26
CA ARG A 62 -2.11 -4.38 -8.27
C ARG A 62 -2.70 -4.66 -9.65
N VAL A 63 -2.80 -5.92 -10.04
CA VAL A 63 -3.40 -6.33 -11.33
C VAL A 63 -4.90 -6.02 -11.33
N ASP A 64 -5.60 -6.37 -10.25
CA ASP A 64 -7.04 -6.11 -10.11
C ASP A 64 -7.33 -4.61 -10.10
N GLY A 65 -6.53 -3.83 -9.35
CA GLY A 65 -6.64 -2.37 -9.32
C GLY A 65 -6.39 -1.73 -10.68
N MET A 66 -5.42 -2.24 -11.45
CA MET A 66 -5.16 -1.78 -12.81
C MET A 66 -6.32 -2.10 -13.76
N ALA A 67 -6.85 -3.33 -13.71
CA ALA A 67 -7.99 -3.72 -14.51
C ALA A 67 -9.23 -2.87 -14.20
N TYR A 68 -9.50 -2.61 -12.91
CA TYR A 68 -10.59 -1.76 -12.48
C TYR A 68 -10.40 -0.30 -12.93
N ALA A 69 -9.19 0.23 -12.87
CA ALA A 69 -8.90 1.57 -13.35
C ALA A 69 -9.14 1.69 -14.86
N ILE A 70 -8.74 0.70 -15.66
CA ILE A 70 -8.99 0.66 -17.11
C ILE A 70 -10.50 0.56 -17.39
N TYR A 71 -11.22 -0.27 -16.63
CA TYR A 71 -12.67 -0.37 -16.74
C TYR A 71 -13.35 0.98 -16.50
N GLN A 72 -12.97 1.67 -15.43
CA GLN A 72 -13.53 2.99 -15.11
C GLN A 72 -13.15 4.05 -16.14
N LEU A 73 -11.91 4.04 -16.63
CA LEU A 73 -11.47 4.92 -17.70
C LEU A 73 -12.29 4.71 -18.96
N THR A 74 -12.56 3.45 -19.33
CA THR A 74 -13.35 3.10 -20.51
C THR A 74 -14.82 3.52 -20.33
N MET A 75 -15.39 3.28 -19.15
CA MET A 75 -16.77 3.69 -18.84
C MET A 75 -16.95 5.21 -18.79
N THR A 76 -15.89 5.97 -18.52
CA THR A 76 -15.92 7.44 -18.47
C THR A 76 -15.53 8.08 -19.78
N SER A 77 -14.75 7.41 -20.64
CA SER A 77 -14.35 7.94 -21.95
C SER A 77 -15.51 8.00 -22.94
N PHE A 78 -16.53 7.15 -22.77
CA PHE A 78 -17.73 7.20 -23.61
C PHE A 78 -18.85 7.99 -22.91
N PRO A 79 -19.44 9.00 -23.57
CA PRO A 79 -20.57 9.73 -23.01
C PRO A 79 -21.75 8.78 -22.84
N LYS A 80 -22.30 8.72 -21.63
CA LYS A 80 -23.53 7.97 -21.36
C LYS A 80 -24.67 8.70 -22.04
N LYS A 81 -25.49 7.98 -22.82
CA LYS A 81 -26.69 8.56 -23.43
C LYS A 81 -27.59 9.10 -22.31
N GLN A 82 -27.85 10.41 -22.31
CA GLN A 82 -28.94 10.96 -21.52
C GLN A 82 -30.24 10.56 -22.19
N ASP A 83 -31.01 9.68 -21.55
CA ASP A 83 -32.38 9.38 -21.96
C ASP A 83 -33.28 10.54 -21.53
N TRP A 84 -33.19 11.65 -22.27
CA TRP A 84 -34.06 12.84 -22.12
C TRP A 84 -35.54 12.48 -22.14
N LEU A 85 -35.89 11.36 -22.77
CA LEU A 85 -37.24 10.81 -22.77
C LEU A 85 -37.77 10.54 -21.35
N GLN A 86 -36.93 10.12 -20.39
CA GLN A 86 -37.35 9.90 -19.00
C GLN A 86 -37.76 11.21 -18.30
N PHE A 87 -37.18 12.34 -18.70
CA PHE A 87 -37.49 13.65 -18.15
C PHE A 87 -38.63 14.35 -18.88
N ILE A 88 -38.72 14.18 -20.21
CA ILE A 88 -39.69 14.87 -21.06
C ILE A 88 -41.07 14.17 -21.05
N LEU A 89 -41.13 12.83 -21.02
CA LEU A 89 -42.41 12.10 -21.06
C LEU A 89 -43.38 12.54 -19.96
N PRO A 90 -42.97 12.61 -18.68
CA PRO A 90 -43.87 13.03 -17.59
C PRO A 90 -44.37 14.46 -17.74
N ALA A 91 -43.52 15.38 -18.23
CA ALA A 91 -43.90 16.77 -18.45
C ALA A 91 -44.92 16.91 -19.59
N VAL A 92 -44.72 16.17 -20.69
CA VAL A 92 -45.64 16.17 -21.84
C VAL A 92 -46.97 15.49 -21.47
N THR A 93 -46.96 14.38 -20.74
CA THR A 93 -48.20 13.73 -20.28
C THR A 93 -48.96 14.55 -19.24
N TRP A 94 -48.25 15.26 -18.35
CA TRP A 94 -48.86 16.21 -17.43
C TRP A 94 -49.51 17.38 -18.16
N LEU A 95 -48.82 17.97 -19.16
CA LEU A 95 -49.36 19.05 -19.97
C LEU A 95 -50.62 18.62 -20.74
N ASN A 96 -50.60 17.42 -21.35
CA ASN A 96 -51.78 16.87 -22.04
C ASN A 96 -52.95 16.62 -21.08
N SER A 97 -52.69 16.08 -19.88
CA SER A 97 -53.71 15.87 -18.85
C SER A 97 -54.32 17.19 -18.35
N PHE A 98 -53.49 18.22 -18.20
CA PHE A 98 -53.93 19.56 -17.81
C PHE A 98 -54.84 20.19 -18.89
N GLN A 99 -54.43 20.14 -20.16
CA GLN A 99 -55.24 20.64 -21.27
C GLN A 99 -56.58 19.90 -21.42
N LEU A 100 -56.60 18.60 -21.15
CA LEU A 100 -57.84 17.81 -21.20
C LEU A 100 -58.80 18.19 -20.06
N THR A 101 -58.27 18.58 -18.90
CA THR A 101 -59.04 19.04 -17.74
C THR A 101 -59.64 20.43 -17.97
N VAL A 102 -58.93 21.31 -18.69
CA VAL A 102 -59.39 22.68 -19.01
C VAL A 102 -60.44 22.69 -20.13
N ASN A 103 -60.48 21.66 -20.98
CA ASN A 103 -61.42 21.54 -22.10
C ASN A 103 -62.71 20.73 -21.78
N GLN A 104 -62.93 20.31 -20.53
CA GLN A 104 -64.21 19.78 -20.04
C GLN A 104 -64.95 20.84 -19.23
#